data_AF-R7BD27-F1
#
_entry.id   AF-R7BD27-F1
#
_cell.length_a   1.000
_cell.length_b   1.000
_cell.length_c   1.000
_cell.angle_alpha   90.00
_cell.angle_beta   90.00
_cell.angle_gamma   90.00
#
_symmetry.space_group_name_H-M   'P 1'
#
loop_
_entity.id
_entity.type
_entity.pdbx_description
1 polymer ?
#
loop_
_entity_poly.entity_id
_entity_poly.type
_entity_poly.pdbx_seq_one_letter_code
_entity_poly.pdbx_strand_id
1 'polypeptide(L)'
;MKKYNYFDDEADEIEEVKKSNSKKPGKIDLSTIINEFKKIEATVHEEAEEDIEVVEKFPLLRSAVIKGLWIAGAILIAIIMAVSFSISLNSKNKKAEQFNKDAGNVCINYIKKYGSVKWEALDEAKYGENKAKLTGVCYARQMDFNGNGRDELMLCYNSDNVYYLEVWGYHNGDFSQLYKDEANSTQKETEGYWVSFYRKGNKYLICKNDKNNPRNLTTYTLRNGKFRKSGTASYDIASDTYSIKGKIIKDKFETIELSCFRKSKAEITTELVSANIDAFGNISSQAIANTLSEKERKANAYYEVVRKRLEKYGQPSIKTDDDGEKYIDGVAYVKQIDFNADGNDELCMVYRTYKSMSKYDEYSGDYIYYDKPQYSLDIYKWDGNSAKRVINKECVSVYFDDDSVFYLLLKKGKKTTNLCTNNYDKENNYNFTANSKEYAYKKGVFTPIYSAKEVNDYGYKSFYINDERVYNREWEQKGYNVPLFLNDEDSVDTSKYDLTYFSGENSSDFEQTLKNTIDEIQKLNKEYTPENNTD
;
A
#
# COMPACT_ATOMS: atom_id res chain seq x y z
N MET A 1 -4.54 35.31 4.12
CA MET A 1 -3.63 35.21 2.96
C MET A 1 -4.44 35.39 1.68
N LYS A 2 -3.90 36.17 0.73
CA LYS A 2 -4.47 36.50 -0.59
C LYS A 2 -4.47 35.26 -1.51
N LYS A 3 -5.35 35.25 -2.52
CA LYS A 3 -5.39 34.24 -3.61
C LYS A 3 -4.02 34.13 -4.29
N TYR A 4 -3.56 32.91 -4.51
CA TYR A 4 -2.61 32.59 -5.57
C TYR A 4 -3.36 31.75 -6.59
N ASN A 5 -3.83 32.40 -7.67
CA ASN A 5 -4.08 31.73 -8.95
C ASN A 5 -2.81 31.98 -9.77
N TYR A 6 -1.97 30.96 -9.92
CA TYR A 6 -0.92 30.99 -10.92
C TYR A 6 -1.59 30.70 -12.28
N PHE A 7 -1.26 31.51 -13.29
CA PHE A 7 -1.59 31.29 -14.72
C PHE A 7 -2.92 31.84 -15.25
N ASP A 8 -3.27 33.08 -14.92
CA ASP A 8 -3.80 34.00 -15.93
C ASP A 8 -3.73 35.44 -15.40
N ASP A 9 -3.33 36.33 -16.30
CA ASP A 9 -3.43 37.80 -16.28
C ASP A 9 -2.20 38.63 -15.88
N GLU A 10 -1.80 39.43 -16.87
CA GLU A 10 -0.76 40.46 -16.91
C GLU A 10 -1.01 41.60 -15.92
N ALA A 11 0.07 42.33 -15.64
CA ALA A 11 0.15 43.39 -14.66
C ALA A 11 -0.73 44.60 -15.02
N ASP A 12 -1.48 45.10 -14.05
CA ASP A 12 -1.73 46.53 -13.89
C ASP A 12 -2.09 46.90 -12.43
N GLU A 13 -1.88 48.18 -12.16
CA GLU A 13 -1.51 48.87 -10.93
C GLU A 13 -2.60 49.16 -9.87
N ILE A 14 -2.12 49.34 -8.63
CA ILE A 14 -2.58 50.27 -7.54
C ILE A 14 -3.97 49.96 -6.92
N GLU A 15 -4.21 49.85 -5.60
CA GLU A 15 -4.19 50.92 -4.57
C GLU A 15 -4.45 50.36 -3.15
N GLU A 16 -3.95 51.06 -2.13
CA GLU A 16 -4.23 50.82 -0.71
C GLU A 16 -5.70 51.10 -0.34
N VAL A 17 -6.22 50.51 0.77
CA VAL A 17 -6.84 51.25 1.90
C VAL A 17 -7.61 50.36 2.91
N LYS A 18 -7.22 50.57 4.19
CA LYS A 18 -7.93 50.57 5.51
C LYS A 18 -8.39 49.28 6.23
N LYS A 19 -7.84 49.20 7.46
CA LYS A 19 -8.24 48.42 8.64
C LYS A 19 -9.63 48.80 9.17
N SER A 20 -10.38 47.83 9.70
CA SER A 20 -11.34 48.10 10.78
C SER A 20 -11.50 46.94 11.79
N ASN A 21 -11.34 47.35 13.06
CA ASN A 21 -12.00 46.96 14.30
C ASN A 21 -12.04 45.51 14.81
N SER A 22 -11.24 45.30 15.86
CA SER A 22 -11.24 44.23 16.85
C SER A 22 -12.52 44.13 17.67
N LYS A 23 -13.02 42.90 17.91
CA LYS A 23 -13.94 42.56 19.00
C LYS A 23 -13.28 41.60 20.00
N LYS A 24 -13.54 41.87 21.28
CA LYS A 24 -12.95 41.34 22.53
C LYS A 24 -12.92 39.80 22.66
N PRO A 25 -11.89 39.20 23.30
CA PRO A 25 -11.93 37.82 23.77
C PRO A 25 -12.56 37.70 25.17
N GLY A 26 -13.24 36.58 25.42
CA GLY A 26 -13.99 36.27 26.64
C GLY A 26 -13.12 35.97 27.87
N LYS A 27 -13.73 36.11 29.06
CA LYS A 27 -13.13 35.94 30.39
C LYS A 27 -12.60 34.52 30.60
N ILE A 28 -11.36 34.42 31.06
CA ILE A 28 -10.72 33.21 31.61
C ILE A 28 -11.05 33.16 33.11
N ASP A 29 -11.54 32.02 33.60
CA ASP A 29 -11.79 31.79 35.02
C ASP A 29 -10.47 31.47 35.74
N LEU A 30 -10.12 32.32 36.70
CA LEU A 30 -8.87 32.28 37.49
C LEU A 30 -9.10 31.84 38.94
N SER A 31 -10.31 31.35 39.27
CA SER A 31 -10.71 31.01 40.64
C SER A 31 -9.76 30.04 41.35
N THR A 32 -9.22 29.06 40.63
CA THR A 32 -8.25 28.09 41.17
C THR A 32 -6.92 28.74 41.58
N ILE A 33 -6.44 29.70 40.78
CA ILE A 33 -5.19 30.43 41.05
C ILE A 33 -5.39 31.40 42.22
N ILE A 34 -6.56 32.05 42.30
CA ILE A 34 -6.92 32.96 43.40
C ILE A 34 -6.96 32.20 44.74
N ASN A 35 -7.43 30.95 44.76
CA ASN A 35 -7.48 30.14 45.98
C ASN A 35 -6.10 29.66 46.46
N GLU A 36 -5.13 29.44 45.57
CA GLU A 36 -3.75 29.17 45.98
C GLU A 36 -3.04 30.42 46.50
N PHE A 37 -3.30 31.58 45.90
CA PHE A 37 -2.78 32.86 46.40
C PHE A 37 -3.27 33.18 47.82
N LYS A 38 -4.53 32.89 48.15
CA LYS A 38 -5.06 33.07 49.52
C LYS A 38 -4.37 32.21 50.57
N LYS A 39 -3.87 31.02 50.21
CA LYS A 39 -3.10 30.16 51.12
C LYS A 39 -1.70 30.72 51.38
N ILE A 40 -1.08 31.28 50.35
CA ILE A 40 0.24 31.93 50.46
C ILE A 40 0.13 33.22 51.28
N GLU A 41 -0.93 34.01 51.06
CA GLU A 41 -1.23 35.23 51.82
C GLU A 41 -1.42 34.98 53.32
N ALA A 42 -2.08 33.87 53.69
CA ALA A 42 -2.23 33.45 55.09
C ALA A 42 -0.90 33.03 55.74
N THR A 43 0.03 32.47 54.97
CA THR A 43 1.35 32.03 55.46
C THR A 43 2.30 33.22 55.63
N VAL A 44 2.19 34.23 54.76
CA VAL A 44 2.97 35.47 54.82
C VAL A 44 2.47 36.41 55.93
N HIS A 45 1.19 36.32 56.33
CA HIS A 45 0.64 37.15 57.41
C HIS A 45 1.14 36.74 58.81
N GLU A 46 1.51 35.47 59.04
CA GLU A 46 2.01 34.96 60.33
C GLU A 46 3.50 35.32 60.56
N GLU A 47 4.31 35.44 59.51
CA GLU A 47 5.74 35.83 59.61
C GLU A 47 5.97 37.36 59.58
N ALA A 48 4.92 38.16 59.34
CA ALA A 48 5.04 39.62 59.22
C ALA A 48 4.68 40.39 60.51
N GLU A 49 4.22 39.73 61.58
CA GLU A 49 3.88 40.40 62.84
C GLU A 49 5.10 40.82 63.69
N GLU A 50 6.30 40.29 63.44
CA GLU A 50 7.50 40.65 64.22
C GLU A 50 8.29 41.87 63.68
N ASP A 51 8.02 42.37 62.47
CA ASP A 51 8.82 43.46 61.85
C ASP A 51 8.06 44.78 61.61
N ILE A 52 6.83 44.94 62.13
CA ILE A 52 6.00 46.15 61.92
C ILE A 52 6.31 47.29 62.92
N GLU A 53 7.18 47.10 63.91
CA GLU A 53 7.47 48.17 64.89
C GLU A 53 8.48 49.25 64.39
N VAL A 54 9.17 49.01 63.26
CA VAL A 54 10.23 49.93 62.76
C VAL A 54 9.75 50.89 61.66
N VAL A 55 8.60 50.63 61.02
CA VAL A 55 8.14 51.40 59.83
C VAL A 55 7.22 52.59 60.17
N GLU A 56 6.84 52.79 61.44
CA GLU A 56 6.02 53.94 61.86
C GLU A 56 6.78 55.28 61.99
N LYS A 57 8.12 55.31 61.99
CA LYS A 57 8.88 56.54 62.26
C LYS A 57 9.38 57.34 61.05
N PHE A 58 9.19 56.89 59.80
CA PHE A 58 9.72 57.60 58.62
C PHE A 58 8.76 57.64 57.41
N PRO A 59 8.04 58.76 57.16
CA PRO A 59 7.06 58.87 56.07
C PRO A 59 7.66 58.78 54.65
N LEU A 60 8.96 59.09 54.48
CA LEU A 60 9.66 58.98 53.20
C LEU A 60 9.98 57.51 52.82
N LEU A 61 10.15 56.62 53.80
CA LEU A 61 10.39 55.19 53.58
C LEU A 61 9.11 54.47 53.10
N ARG A 62 7.93 54.84 53.61
CA ARG A 62 6.63 54.28 53.15
C ARG A 62 6.41 54.50 51.65
N SER A 63 6.67 55.71 51.14
CA SER A 63 6.53 56.01 49.71
C SER A 63 7.49 55.20 48.83
N ALA A 64 8.73 54.97 49.30
CA ALA A 64 9.73 54.21 48.55
C ALA A 64 9.44 52.71 48.57
N VAL A 65 9.02 52.18 49.73
CA VAL A 65 8.61 50.78 49.91
C VAL A 65 7.35 50.47 49.10
N ILE A 66 6.33 51.34 49.10
CA ILE A 66 5.11 51.15 48.31
C ILE A 66 5.39 51.22 46.80
N LYS A 67 6.25 52.12 46.34
CA LYS A 67 6.68 52.17 44.92
C LYS A 67 7.51 50.94 44.54
N GLY A 68 8.40 50.48 45.43
CA GLY A 68 9.17 49.25 45.27
C GLY A 68 8.30 48.00 45.17
N LEU A 69 7.28 47.88 46.04
CA LEU A 69 6.29 46.80 46.02
C LEU A 69 5.42 46.84 44.75
N TRP A 70 5.03 48.02 44.26
CA TRP A 70 4.30 48.16 43.00
C TRP A 70 5.14 47.75 41.79
N ILE A 71 6.41 48.16 41.74
CA ILE A 71 7.34 47.78 40.67
C ILE A 71 7.61 46.27 40.72
N ALA A 72 7.85 45.71 41.90
CA ALA A 72 8.04 44.27 42.09
C ALA A 72 6.78 43.47 41.67
N GLY A 73 5.59 43.94 42.03
CA GLY A 73 4.31 43.34 41.62
C GLY A 73 4.08 43.40 40.11
N ALA A 74 4.41 44.52 39.46
CA ALA A 74 4.32 44.65 38.00
C ALA A 74 5.29 43.73 37.26
N ILE A 75 6.52 43.58 37.78
CA ILE A 75 7.52 42.64 37.25
C ILE A 75 7.03 41.20 37.39
N LEU A 76 6.46 40.83 38.54
CA LEU A 76 5.93 39.49 38.79
C LEU A 76 4.79 39.14 37.81
N ILE A 77 3.86 40.06 37.57
CA ILE A 77 2.75 39.88 36.61
C ILE A 77 3.28 39.73 35.18
N ALA A 78 4.30 40.51 34.79
CA ALA A 78 4.94 40.38 33.48
C ALA A 78 5.62 39.01 33.30
N ILE A 79 6.28 38.50 34.34
CA ILE A 79 6.89 37.16 34.32
C ILE A 79 5.81 36.07 34.19
N ILE A 80 4.70 36.16 34.94
CA ILE A 80 3.60 35.18 34.86
C ILE A 80 2.98 35.20 33.46
N MET A 81 2.78 36.37 32.85
CA MET A 81 2.29 36.47 31.47
C MET A 81 3.28 35.88 30.47
N ALA A 82 4.58 36.15 30.62
CA ALA A 82 5.62 35.60 29.75
C ALA A 82 5.72 34.07 29.86
N VAL A 83 5.65 33.51 31.08
CA VAL A 83 5.65 32.07 31.33
C VAL A 83 4.37 31.42 30.80
N SER A 84 3.20 32.01 31.05
CA SER A 84 1.91 31.53 30.54
C SER A 84 1.84 31.56 29.02
N PHE A 85 2.37 32.63 28.41
CA PHE A 85 2.50 32.75 26.96
C PHE A 85 3.47 31.73 26.40
N SER A 86 4.62 31.51 27.04
CA SER A 86 5.60 30.48 26.65
C SER A 86 5.03 29.07 26.75
N ILE A 87 4.30 28.74 27.82
CA ILE A 87 3.57 27.46 27.98
C ILE A 87 2.47 27.34 26.92
N SER A 88 1.74 28.42 26.62
CA SER A 88 0.71 28.42 25.58
C SER A 88 1.30 28.22 24.17
N LEU A 89 2.45 28.82 23.87
CA LEU A 89 3.16 28.61 22.61
C LEU A 89 3.69 27.18 22.52
N ASN A 90 4.34 26.70 23.58
CA ASN A 90 4.89 25.35 23.62
C ASN A 90 3.78 24.27 23.50
N SER A 91 2.63 24.48 24.14
CA SER A 91 1.48 23.57 24.03
C SER A 91 0.78 23.63 22.67
N LYS A 92 0.72 24.80 22.01
CA LYS A 92 0.25 24.91 20.61
C LYS A 92 1.18 24.18 19.66
N ASN A 93 2.49 24.35 19.81
CA ASN A 93 3.49 23.66 19.01
C ASN A 93 3.40 22.14 19.19
N LYS A 94 3.29 21.64 20.43
CA LYS A 94 3.10 20.20 20.69
C LYS A 94 1.83 19.63 20.03
N LYS A 95 0.72 20.37 20.03
CA LYS A 95 -0.52 19.93 19.40
C LYS A 95 -0.43 19.91 17.87
N ALA A 96 0.23 20.91 17.28
CA ALA A 96 0.48 20.95 15.85
C ALA A 96 1.42 19.81 15.42
N GLU A 97 2.47 19.55 16.20
CA GLU A 97 3.40 18.44 15.99
C GLU A 97 2.70 17.08 16.11
N GLN A 98 1.84 16.91 17.12
CA GLN A 98 1.04 15.69 17.29
C GLN A 98 0.09 15.48 16.12
N PHE A 99 -0.64 16.52 15.70
CA PHE A 99 -1.53 16.45 14.54
C PHE A 99 -0.75 16.08 13.28
N ASN A 100 0.38 16.74 13.01
CA ASN A 100 1.21 16.46 11.84
C ASN A 100 1.67 14.99 11.84
N LYS A 101 2.13 14.48 12.99
CA LYS A 101 2.50 13.07 13.15
C LYS A 101 1.33 12.12 12.85
N ASP A 102 0.16 12.35 13.44
CA ASP A 102 -0.99 11.47 13.29
C ASP A 102 -1.58 11.52 11.87
N ALA A 103 -1.66 12.73 11.27
CA ALA A 103 -2.07 12.92 9.89
C ALA A 103 -1.06 12.29 8.90
N GLY A 104 0.24 12.47 9.15
CA GLY A 104 1.30 11.83 8.38
C GLY A 104 1.20 10.30 8.41
N ASN A 105 0.89 9.71 9.57
CA ASN A 105 0.65 8.27 9.69
C ASN A 105 -0.55 7.80 8.85
N VAL A 106 -1.64 8.57 8.80
CA VAL A 106 -2.78 8.28 7.92
C VAL A 106 -2.35 8.33 6.45
N CYS A 107 -1.68 9.41 6.02
CA CYS A 107 -1.18 9.53 4.64
C CYS A 107 -0.27 8.35 4.27
N ILE A 108 0.66 7.97 5.15
CA ILE A 108 1.54 6.80 4.95
C ILE A 108 0.72 5.52 4.76
N ASN A 109 -0.29 5.28 5.59
CA ASN A 109 -1.13 4.08 5.48
C ASN A 109 -1.90 4.01 4.16
N TYR A 110 -2.41 5.15 3.68
CA TYR A 110 -3.08 5.20 2.39
C TYR A 110 -2.10 5.10 1.21
N ILE A 111 -0.90 5.68 1.31
CA ILE A 111 0.17 5.50 0.30
C ILE A 111 0.58 4.03 0.20
N LYS A 112 0.69 3.30 1.31
CA LYS A 112 0.98 1.86 1.29
C LYS A 112 -0.10 1.07 0.58
N LYS A 113 -1.36 1.46 0.79
CA LYS A 113 -2.51 0.72 0.30
C LYS A 113 -2.81 1.00 -1.17
N TYR A 114 -2.72 2.26 -1.57
CA TYR A 114 -3.16 2.73 -2.90
C TYR A 114 -2.01 3.21 -3.79
N GLY A 115 -0.81 3.40 -3.22
CA GLY A 115 0.35 3.97 -3.90
C GLY A 115 0.53 5.47 -3.66
N SER A 116 1.74 5.96 -3.89
CA SER A 116 2.02 7.40 -3.93
C SER A 116 1.32 8.07 -5.10
N VAL A 117 1.11 9.39 -4.99
CA VAL A 117 0.53 10.17 -6.09
C VAL A 117 1.34 9.98 -7.37
N LYS A 118 0.64 9.63 -8.45
CA LYS A 118 1.14 9.67 -9.82
C LYS A 118 0.03 10.18 -10.72
N TRP A 119 0.34 10.36 -12.00
CA TRP A 119 -0.68 10.58 -13.01
C TRP A 119 -0.50 9.62 -14.18
N GLU A 120 -1.62 9.32 -14.84
CA GLU A 120 -1.68 8.49 -16.04
C GLU A 120 -2.41 9.26 -17.14
N ALA A 121 -1.94 9.14 -18.38
CA ALA A 121 -2.65 9.65 -19.53
C ALA A 121 -3.96 8.86 -19.74
N LEU A 122 -5.02 9.56 -20.10
CA LEU A 122 -6.29 8.95 -20.48
C LEU A 122 -6.32 8.72 -22.00
N ASP A 123 -7.07 7.71 -22.44
CA ASP A 123 -7.28 7.40 -23.85
C ASP A 123 -7.85 8.63 -24.61
N GLU A 124 -7.10 9.13 -25.58
CA GLU A 124 -7.42 10.34 -26.31
C GLU A 124 -8.67 10.17 -27.18
N ALA A 125 -8.94 8.97 -27.68
CA ALA A 125 -10.15 8.69 -28.48
C ALA A 125 -11.43 8.79 -27.63
N LYS A 126 -11.34 8.40 -26.35
CA LYS A 126 -12.48 8.38 -25.43
C LYS A 126 -12.63 9.67 -24.62
N TYR A 127 -11.53 10.23 -24.13
CA TYR A 127 -11.53 11.36 -23.19
C TYR A 127 -11.12 12.70 -23.84
N GLY A 128 -10.61 12.67 -25.06
CA GLY A 128 -10.05 13.83 -25.76
C GLY A 128 -8.55 13.99 -25.51
N GLU A 129 -7.90 14.80 -26.35
CA GLU A 129 -6.46 15.02 -26.32
C GLU A 129 -6.00 15.59 -24.97
N ASN A 130 -4.80 15.17 -24.54
CA ASN A 130 -4.09 15.73 -23.39
C ASN A 130 -4.84 15.64 -22.04
N LYS A 131 -5.69 14.62 -21.87
CA LYS A 131 -6.34 14.31 -20.59
C LYS A 131 -5.51 13.35 -19.74
N ALA A 132 -5.63 13.51 -18.42
CA ALA A 132 -4.96 12.70 -17.42
C ALA A 132 -5.85 12.43 -16.21
N LYS A 133 -5.44 11.44 -15.42
CA LYS A 133 -6.03 11.08 -14.13
C LYS A 133 -4.95 10.93 -13.06
N LEU A 134 -5.27 11.21 -11.79
CA LEU A 134 -4.37 10.94 -10.67
C LEU A 134 -4.53 9.50 -10.17
N THR A 135 -3.46 8.89 -9.70
CA THR A 135 -3.51 7.56 -9.08
C THR A 135 -2.91 7.59 -7.67
N GLY A 136 -3.18 6.55 -6.88
CA GLY A 136 -2.77 6.44 -5.49
C GLY A 136 -3.40 7.48 -4.57
N VAL A 137 -2.62 8.04 -3.65
CA VAL A 137 -3.06 9.15 -2.80
C VAL A 137 -3.07 10.44 -3.60
N CYS A 138 -4.21 10.75 -4.20
CA CYS A 138 -4.36 11.85 -5.16
C CYS A 138 -4.36 13.24 -4.54
N TYR A 139 -4.67 13.39 -3.25
CA TYR A 139 -4.64 14.69 -2.59
C TYR A 139 -4.55 14.54 -1.07
N ALA A 140 -3.85 15.45 -0.39
CA ALA A 140 -3.84 15.54 1.07
C ALA A 140 -3.60 16.99 1.49
N ARG A 141 -4.33 17.51 2.49
CA ARG A 141 -4.04 18.81 3.11
C ARG A 141 -4.78 19.03 4.43
N GLN A 142 -4.38 20.07 5.16
CA GLN A 142 -5.04 20.57 6.36
C GLN A 142 -6.25 21.44 6.01
N MET A 143 -7.40 21.19 6.65
CA MET A 143 -8.62 21.99 6.50
C MET A 143 -9.46 22.02 7.79
N ASP A 144 -9.81 23.20 8.29
CA ASP A 144 -10.75 23.36 9.43
C ASP A 144 -12.23 23.21 9.00
N PHE A 145 -12.84 22.04 9.24
CA PHE A 145 -14.24 21.78 8.86
C PHE A 145 -15.26 22.20 9.94
N ASN A 146 -14.83 22.39 11.18
CA ASN A 146 -15.71 22.73 12.31
C ASN A 146 -15.59 24.21 12.76
N GLY A 147 -14.56 24.92 12.31
CA GLY A 147 -14.28 26.33 12.60
C GLY A 147 -13.66 26.59 13.97
N ASN A 148 -13.03 25.58 14.58
CA ASN A 148 -12.47 25.70 15.93
C ASN A 148 -11.02 26.25 15.95
N GLY A 149 -10.44 26.52 14.78
CA GLY A 149 -9.06 26.98 14.62
C GLY A 149 -8.00 25.89 14.70
N ARG A 150 -8.41 24.61 14.65
CA ARG A 150 -7.56 23.43 14.46
C ARG A 150 -8.02 22.74 13.19
N ASP A 151 -7.07 22.42 12.33
CA ASP A 151 -7.37 21.76 11.08
C ASP A 151 -7.63 20.26 11.28
N GLU A 152 -8.45 19.70 10.41
CA GLU A 152 -8.56 18.27 10.17
C GLU A 152 -7.74 17.89 8.91
N LEU A 153 -7.34 16.63 8.79
CA LEU A 153 -6.74 16.10 7.57
C LEU A 153 -7.84 15.80 6.56
N MET A 154 -7.74 16.39 5.38
CA MET A 154 -8.49 16.01 4.18
C MET A 154 -7.59 15.15 3.29
N LEU A 155 -8.11 14.02 2.81
CA LEU A 155 -7.39 13.06 1.98
C LEU A 155 -8.29 12.60 0.82
N CYS A 156 -7.73 12.53 -0.38
CA CYS A 156 -8.33 11.88 -1.53
C CYS A 156 -7.43 10.76 -2.05
N TYR A 157 -8.01 9.65 -2.46
CA TYR A 157 -7.27 8.52 -3.04
C TYR A 157 -8.07 7.83 -4.13
N ASN A 158 -7.36 7.15 -5.04
CA ASN A 158 -7.91 6.31 -6.09
C ASN A 158 -7.85 4.83 -5.69
N SER A 159 -8.96 4.11 -5.85
CA SER A 159 -9.09 2.66 -5.67
C SER A 159 -9.92 2.13 -6.82
N ASP A 160 -9.36 1.25 -7.65
CA ASP A 160 -10.07 0.61 -8.79
C ASP A 160 -10.80 1.61 -9.71
N ASN A 161 -10.12 2.71 -10.07
CA ASN A 161 -10.66 3.81 -10.88
C ASN A 161 -11.84 4.59 -10.25
N VAL A 162 -12.15 4.36 -8.98
CA VAL A 162 -13.09 5.15 -8.17
C VAL A 162 -12.30 6.01 -7.18
N TYR A 163 -12.72 7.26 -7.01
CA TYR A 163 -12.05 8.20 -6.10
C TYR A 163 -12.87 8.40 -4.85
N TYR A 164 -12.19 8.50 -3.71
CA TYR A 164 -12.82 8.69 -2.41
C TYR A 164 -12.28 9.95 -1.73
N LEU A 165 -13.16 10.63 -0.99
CA LEU A 165 -12.82 11.71 -0.08
C LEU A 165 -12.97 11.23 1.35
N GLU A 166 -11.93 11.42 2.16
CA GLU A 166 -11.96 11.17 3.58
C GLU A 166 -11.51 12.39 4.39
N VAL A 167 -12.06 12.50 5.60
CA VAL A 167 -11.63 13.52 6.58
C VAL A 167 -11.31 12.84 7.90
N TRP A 168 -10.13 13.14 8.44
CA TRP A 168 -9.63 12.61 9.71
C TRP A 168 -9.37 13.74 10.69
N GLY A 169 -9.69 13.51 11.97
CA GLY A 169 -9.48 14.51 13.01
C GLY A 169 -9.66 13.95 14.41
N TYR A 170 -9.37 14.78 15.41
CA TYR A 170 -9.53 14.35 16.80
C TYR A 170 -10.99 14.35 17.24
N HIS A 171 -11.46 13.20 17.73
CA HIS A 171 -12.74 13.05 18.40
C HIS A 171 -12.53 12.28 19.71
N ASN A 172 -12.95 12.89 20.83
CA ASN A 172 -12.78 12.32 22.18
C ASN A 172 -11.34 11.94 22.56
N GLY A 173 -10.34 12.58 21.95
CA GLY A 173 -8.92 12.32 22.19
C GLY A 173 -8.24 11.46 21.13
N ASP A 174 -9.02 10.72 20.33
CA ASP A 174 -8.49 9.82 19.30
C ASP A 174 -8.50 10.47 17.92
N PHE A 175 -7.42 10.28 17.17
CA PHE A 175 -7.36 10.67 15.76
C PHE A 175 -8.09 9.63 14.91
N SER A 176 -9.26 9.99 14.38
CA SER A 176 -10.19 9.03 13.78
C SER A 176 -10.81 9.57 12.50
N GLN A 177 -11.32 8.66 11.66
CA GLN A 177 -12.05 9.00 10.45
C GLN A 177 -13.41 9.61 10.81
N LEU A 178 -13.63 10.84 10.38
CA LEU A 178 -14.84 11.63 10.63
C LEU A 178 -15.79 11.62 9.42
N TYR A 179 -15.25 11.38 8.22
CA TYR A 179 -15.99 11.32 6.96
C TYR A 179 -15.33 10.35 5.99
N LYS A 180 -16.16 9.64 5.22
CA LYS A 180 -15.76 8.87 4.05
C LYS A 180 -16.93 8.81 3.07
N ASP A 181 -16.68 9.17 1.82
CA ASP A 181 -17.63 9.00 0.72
C ASP A 181 -16.89 8.99 -0.63
N GLU A 182 -17.54 8.51 -1.68
CA GLU A 182 -17.04 8.65 -3.05
C GLU A 182 -16.91 10.15 -3.41
N ALA A 183 -15.91 10.49 -4.21
CA ALA A 183 -15.78 11.82 -4.79
C ALA A 183 -16.97 12.16 -5.70
N ASN A 184 -17.11 13.42 -6.10
CA ASN A 184 -18.15 13.82 -7.04
C ASN A 184 -17.83 13.26 -8.43
N SER A 185 -18.86 12.78 -9.12
CA SER A 185 -18.77 12.23 -10.48
C SER A 185 -20.10 12.38 -11.20
N THR A 186 -20.15 12.10 -12.51
CA THR A 186 -21.40 12.02 -13.28
C THR A 186 -21.52 10.68 -14.00
N GLN A 187 -22.68 10.42 -14.62
CA GLN A 187 -22.84 9.26 -15.50
C GLN A 187 -21.93 9.32 -16.75
N LYS A 188 -21.39 10.50 -17.09
CA LYS A 188 -20.50 10.68 -18.23
C LYS A 188 -19.04 10.61 -17.76
N GLU A 189 -18.38 9.49 -18.00
CA GLU A 189 -16.99 9.26 -17.56
C GLU A 189 -16.01 10.35 -18.01
N THR A 190 -16.26 11.01 -19.14
CA THR A 190 -15.40 12.09 -19.67
C THR A 190 -15.40 13.35 -18.80
N GLU A 191 -16.36 13.51 -17.88
CA GLU A 191 -16.41 14.62 -16.93
C GLU A 191 -15.56 14.37 -15.67
N GLY A 192 -15.12 13.12 -15.47
CA GLY A 192 -14.16 12.75 -14.43
C GLY A 192 -14.70 12.82 -13.00
N TYR A 193 -13.75 12.83 -12.07
CA TYR A 193 -13.99 12.91 -10.63
C TYR A 193 -13.43 14.20 -10.06
N TRP A 194 -14.12 14.77 -9.08
CA TRP A 194 -13.67 15.96 -8.36
C TRP A 194 -14.20 16.00 -6.93
N VAL A 195 -13.66 16.87 -6.09
CA VAL A 195 -14.23 17.20 -4.77
C VAL A 195 -14.47 18.69 -4.67
N SER A 196 -15.54 19.07 -3.98
CA SER A 196 -15.98 20.45 -3.89
C SER A 196 -16.12 20.89 -2.43
N PHE A 197 -15.65 22.10 -2.11
CA PHE A 197 -15.74 22.66 -0.76
C PHE A 197 -16.35 24.06 -0.78
N TYR A 198 -17.17 24.38 0.21
CA TYR A 198 -17.72 25.72 0.43
C TYR A 198 -17.19 26.34 1.71
N ARG A 199 -16.55 27.50 1.60
CA ARG A 199 -16.06 28.28 2.73
C ARG A 199 -17.18 29.13 3.33
N LYS A 200 -17.61 28.79 4.55
CA LYS A 200 -18.63 29.52 5.30
C LYS A 200 -18.04 30.13 6.57
N GLY A 201 -17.55 31.37 6.44
CA GLY A 201 -16.81 32.03 7.53
C GLY A 201 -15.43 31.39 7.70
N ASN A 202 -15.15 30.89 8.90
CA ASN A 202 -13.86 30.28 9.24
C ASN A 202 -13.80 28.76 9.02
N LYS A 203 -14.86 28.15 8.48
CA LYS A 203 -14.92 26.70 8.28
C LYS A 203 -15.22 26.30 6.85
N TYR A 204 -14.82 25.08 6.52
CA TYR A 204 -15.12 24.41 5.26
C TYR A 204 -16.31 23.45 5.38
N LEU A 205 -17.11 23.39 4.32
CA LEU A 205 -18.20 22.43 4.16
C LEU A 205 -17.89 21.56 2.96
N ILE A 206 -18.15 20.26 3.06
CA ILE A 206 -18.05 19.32 1.94
C ILE A 206 -19.30 19.48 1.06
N CYS A 207 -19.13 19.58 -0.25
CA CYS A 207 -20.21 19.67 -1.23
C CYS A 207 -20.23 18.38 -2.06
N LYS A 208 -21.27 17.56 -1.86
CA LYS A 208 -21.41 16.25 -2.49
C LYS A 208 -22.57 16.24 -3.48
N ASN A 209 -22.36 15.67 -4.67
CA ASN A 209 -23.38 15.45 -5.68
C ASN A 209 -23.91 14.00 -5.67
N ASP A 210 -25.06 13.82 -6.31
CA ASP A 210 -25.53 12.51 -6.77
C ASP A 210 -25.09 12.34 -8.23
N LYS A 211 -24.55 11.18 -8.60
CA LYS A 211 -24.10 10.86 -9.96
C LYS A 211 -25.22 11.02 -11.00
N ASN A 212 -26.48 10.77 -10.61
CA ASN A 212 -27.67 10.93 -11.45
C ASN A 212 -28.17 12.38 -11.52
N ASN A 213 -27.77 13.22 -10.55
CA ASN A 213 -28.16 14.62 -10.51
C ASN A 213 -26.97 15.49 -10.10
N PRO A 214 -25.95 15.58 -10.96
CA PRO A 214 -24.66 16.15 -10.59
C PRO A 214 -24.72 17.66 -10.35
N ARG A 215 -25.78 18.32 -10.84
CA ARG A 215 -26.04 19.75 -10.63
C ARG A 215 -26.46 20.08 -9.21
N ASN A 216 -27.04 19.13 -8.46
CA ASN A 216 -27.56 19.39 -7.13
C ASN A 216 -26.57 18.92 -6.07
N LEU A 217 -26.05 19.87 -5.30
CA LEU A 217 -25.09 19.62 -4.24
C LEU A 217 -25.76 19.64 -2.88
N THR A 218 -25.47 18.63 -2.08
CA THR A 218 -25.72 18.64 -0.63
C THR A 218 -24.45 19.09 0.09
N THR A 219 -24.61 20.03 1.02
CA THR A 219 -23.49 20.55 1.82
C THR A 219 -23.45 19.91 3.20
N TYR A 220 -22.29 19.44 3.63
CA TYR A 220 -22.07 18.79 4.93
C TYR A 220 -21.12 19.61 5.81
N THR A 221 -21.43 19.69 7.10
CA THR A 221 -20.61 20.40 8.10
C THR A 221 -20.29 19.47 9.26
N LEU A 222 -19.06 19.54 9.77
CA LEU A 222 -18.63 18.77 10.92
C LEU A 222 -19.23 19.37 12.21
N ARG A 223 -19.95 18.55 12.99
CA ARG A 223 -20.47 18.89 14.32
C ARG A 223 -20.35 17.68 15.25
N ASN A 224 -19.73 17.88 16.41
CA ASN A 224 -19.55 16.84 17.43
C ASN A 224 -18.96 15.54 16.85
N GLY A 225 -17.88 15.66 16.05
CA GLY A 225 -17.19 14.52 15.45
C GLY A 225 -17.91 13.83 14.28
N LYS A 226 -19.05 14.36 13.81
CA LYS A 226 -19.77 13.78 12.66
C LYS A 226 -20.17 14.84 11.64
N PHE A 227 -20.06 14.51 10.36
CA PHE A 227 -20.59 15.35 9.29
C PHE A 227 -22.10 15.23 9.20
N ARG A 228 -22.78 16.37 9.10
CA ARG A 228 -24.24 16.45 8.98
C ARG A 228 -24.63 17.38 7.85
N LYS A 229 -25.72 17.04 7.15
CA LYS A 229 -26.32 17.88 6.13
C LYS A 229 -26.64 19.26 6.70
N SER A 230 -26.29 20.30 5.96
CA SER A 230 -26.36 21.69 6.42
C SER A 230 -27.03 22.65 5.44
N GLY A 231 -27.24 22.22 4.20
CA GLY A 231 -27.87 23.02 3.15
C GLY A 231 -27.65 22.40 1.77
N THR A 232 -28.02 23.15 0.74
CA THR A 232 -27.86 22.76 -0.66
C THR A 232 -27.21 23.88 -1.47
N ALA A 233 -26.55 23.49 -2.56
CA ALA A 233 -26.00 24.37 -3.58
C ALA A 233 -26.24 23.74 -4.95
N SER A 234 -25.94 24.47 -6.02
CA SER A 234 -25.94 23.94 -7.37
C SER A 234 -24.59 24.17 -8.04
N TYR A 235 -24.19 23.25 -8.92
CA TYR A 235 -22.94 23.31 -9.67
C TYR A 235 -23.21 23.08 -11.16
N ASP A 236 -22.72 24.00 -11.99
CA ASP A 236 -22.73 23.86 -13.44
C ASP A 236 -21.32 23.48 -13.91
N ILE A 237 -21.19 22.22 -14.34
CA ILE A 237 -19.93 21.60 -14.78
C ILE A 237 -19.37 22.30 -16.02
N ALA A 238 -20.24 22.73 -16.95
CA ALA A 238 -19.80 23.31 -18.22
C ALA A 238 -19.15 24.69 -18.03
N SER A 239 -19.60 25.44 -17.03
CA SER A 239 -19.10 26.78 -16.72
C SER A 239 -18.20 26.84 -15.48
N ASP A 240 -18.00 25.71 -14.78
CA ASP A 240 -17.36 25.61 -13.45
C ASP A 240 -17.91 26.67 -12.46
N THR A 241 -19.24 26.81 -12.41
CA THR A 241 -19.90 27.81 -11.55
C THR A 241 -20.78 27.21 -10.47
N TYR A 242 -20.67 27.76 -9.26
CA TYR A 242 -21.49 27.38 -8.13
C TYR A 242 -22.54 28.45 -7.81
N SER A 243 -23.72 28.01 -7.40
CA SER A 243 -24.79 28.90 -6.93
C SER A 243 -25.44 28.41 -5.64
N ILE A 244 -25.91 29.34 -4.82
CA ILE A 244 -26.73 29.06 -3.64
C ILE A 244 -28.02 29.87 -3.78
N LYS A 245 -29.17 29.18 -3.73
CA LYS A 245 -30.50 29.80 -3.94
C LYS A 245 -30.57 30.64 -5.23
N GLY A 246 -30.01 30.09 -6.32
CA GLY A 246 -30.01 30.74 -7.65
C GLY A 246 -29.02 31.91 -7.81
N LYS A 247 -28.26 32.28 -6.78
CA LYS A 247 -27.23 33.33 -6.89
C LYS A 247 -25.86 32.69 -7.07
N ILE A 248 -25.16 33.07 -8.15
CA ILE A 248 -23.78 32.66 -8.41
C ILE A 248 -22.89 33.18 -7.28
N ILE A 249 -22.10 32.29 -6.67
CA ILE A 249 -21.17 32.61 -5.61
C ILE A 249 -19.75 32.44 -6.13
N LYS A 250 -19.09 33.57 -6.42
CA LYS A 250 -17.66 33.59 -6.75
C LYS A 250 -16.83 33.53 -5.46
N ASP A 251 -15.68 32.86 -5.51
CA ASP A 251 -14.60 32.91 -4.50
C ASP A 251 -14.83 32.23 -3.14
N LYS A 252 -15.97 31.56 -2.94
CA LYS A 252 -16.22 30.77 -1.72
C LYS A 252 -16.25 29.28 -1.96
N PHE A 253 -16.34 28.86 -3.22
CA PHE A 253 -16.27 27.47 -3.60
C PHE A 253 -14.87 27.15 -4.10
N GLU A 254 -14.46 25.91 -3.86
CA GLU A 254 -13.22 25.34 -4.34
C GLU A 254 -13.51 23.99 -4.97
N THR A 255 -13.01 23.77 -6.18
CA THR A 255 -13.08 22.50 -6.91
C THR A 255 -11.68 21.92 -7.02
N ILE A 256 -11.50 20.66 -6.61
CA ILE A 256 -10.26 19.92 -6.82
C ILE A 256 -10.58 18.76 -7.76
N GLU A 257 -10.08 18.85 -8.99
CA GLU A 257 -10.20 17.81 -10.01
C GLU A 257 -9.23 16.67 -9.70
N LEU A 258 -9.70 15.43 -9.85
CA LEU A 258 -8.94 14.21 -9.59
C LEU A 258 -8.74 13.37 -10.87
N SER A 259 -9.62 13.55 -11.88
CA SER A 259 -9.47 12.93 -13.20
C SER A 259 -10.06 13.77 -14.33
N CYS A 260 -9.75 13.40 -15.58
CA CYS A 260 -10.22 14.05 -16.81
C CYS A 260 -9.81 15.53 -16.97
N PHE A 261 -8.68 15.90 -16.37
CA PHE A 261 -8.09 17.24 -16.46
C PHE A 261 -6.81 17.24 -17.32
N ARG A 262 -6.26 18.42 -17.63
CA ARG A 262 -5.11 18.54 -18.56
C ARG A 262 -3.85 17.87 -17.98
N LYS A 263 -3.08 17.16 -18.82
CA LYS A 263 -1.78 16.55 -18.46
C LYS A 263 -0.85 17.52 -17.72
N SER A 264 -0.71 18.76 -18.21
CA SER A 264 0.13 19.79 -17.56
C SER A 264 -0.32 20.16 -16.14
N LYS A 265 -1.64 20.16 -15.90
CA LYS A 265 -2.18 20.37 -14.55
C LYS A 265 -1.94 19.15 -13.66
N ALA A 266 -1.89 17.94 -14.22
CA ALA A 266 -1.59 16.72 -13.47
C ALA A 266 -0.17 16.72 -12.93
N GLU A 267 0.82 17.09 -13.75
CA GLU A 267 2.22 17.24 -13.33
C GLU A 267 2.35 18.19 -12.12
N ILE A 268 1.83 19.41 -12.23
CA ILE A 268 1.85 20.41 -11.15
C ILE A 268 1.11 19.89 -9.90
N THR A 269 -0.02 19.22 -10.11
CA THR A 269 -0.81 18.67 -8.99
C THR A 269 -0.04 17.58 -8.26
N THR A 270 0.67 16.68 -8.96
CA THR A 270 1.46 15.63 -8.31
C THR A 270 2.58 16.19 -7.43
N GLU A 271 3.25 17.26 -7.87
CA GLU A 271 4.26 17.96 -7.07
C GLU A 271 3.65 18.61 -5.83
N LEU A 272 2.52 19.32 -5.99
CA LEU A 272 1.79 19.94 -4.88
C LEU A 272 1.35 18.91 -3.82
N VAL A 273 0.82 17.77 -4.28
CA VAL A 273 0.36 16.69 -3.39
C VAL A 273 1.53 16.10 -2.62
N SER A 274 2.66 15.87 -3.30
CA SER A 274 3.89 15.37 -2.66
C SER A 274 4.38 16.36 -1.59
N ALA A 275 4.45 17.65 -1.91
CA ALA A 275 4.84 18.70 -0.97
C ALA A 275 3.90 18.81 0.24
N ASN A 276 2.58 18.69 0.01
CA ASN A 276 1.61 18.72 1.11
C ASN A 276 1.75 17.49 2.02
N ILE A 277 2.02 16.31 1.46
CA ILE A 277 2.26 15.09 2.22
C ILE A 277 3.53 15.26 3.08
N ASP A 278 4.62 15.76 2.49
CA ASP A 278 5.88 16.01 3.21
C ASP A 278 5.73 17.03 4.34
N ALA A 279 4.81 18.00 4.20
CA ALA A 279 4.53 19.02 5.21
C ALA A 279 3.91 18.47 6.51
N PHE A 280 3.34 17.26 6.51
CA PHE A 280 2.90 16.57 7.73
C PHE A 280 4.06 16.03 8.58
N GLY A 281 5.30 16.36 8.21
CA GLY A 281 6.49 16.22 9.04
C GLY A 281 7.38 15.11 8.53
N ASN A 282 8.61 15.48 8.13
CA ASN A 282 9.71 14.61 7.66
C ASN A 282 9.28 13.16 7.44
N ILE A 283 8.41 12.94 6.45
CA ILE A 283 8.12 11.63 5.91
C ILE A 283 9.38 11.31 5.09
N SER A 284 10.48 11.06 5.81
CA SER A 284 11.73 10.69 5.17
C SER A 284 11.41 9.46 4.34
N SER A 285 12.01 9.37 3.15
CA SER A 285 11.89 8.18 2.31
C SER A 285 12.28 6.89 3.09
N GLN A 286 13.01 7.01 4.21
CA GLN A 286 13.25 5.98 5.23
C GLN A 286 12.03 5.55 6.08
N ALA A 287 11.08 6.45 6.40
CA ALA A 287 9.84 6.12 7.13
C ALA A 287 8.81 5.42 6.24
N ILE A 288 8.81 5.72 4.94
CA ILE A 288 8.05 4.97 3.92
C ILE A 288 8.61 3.54 3.79
N ALA A 289 9.91 3.35 3.96
CA ALA A 289 10.55 2.03 3.89
C ALA A 289 10.29 1.13 5.12
N ASN A 290 9.94 1.70 6.29
CA ASN A 290 9.88 0.97 7.58
C ASN A 290 8.60 1.23 8.41
N THR A 291 7.42 1.20 7.81
CA THR A 291 6.14 1.31 8.56
C THR A 291 5.16 0.16 8.32
N LEU A 292 5.52 -0.83 7.51
CA LEU A 292 4.85 -2.13 7.43
C LEU A 292 5.53 -3.08 8.44
N SER A 293 4.76 -3.90 9.15
CA SER A 293 5.37 -5.01 9.89
C SER A 293 6.18 -5.88 8.93
N GLU A 294 7.21 -6.57 9.42
CA GLU A 294 8.04 -7.43 8.56
C GLU A 294 7.19 -8.43 7.77
N LYS A 295 6.12 -8.94 8.39
CA LYS A 295 5.13 -9.82 7.77
C LYS A 295 4.41 -9.14 6.59
N GLU A 296 3.98 -7.90 6.73
CA GLU A 296 3.32 -7.16 5.64
C GLU A 296 4.29 -6.76 4.53
N ARG A 297 5.53 -6.39 4.87
CA ARG A 297 6.59 -6.11 3.87
C ARG A 297 6.87 -7.35 3.02
N LYS A 298 7.01 -8.50 3.68
CA LYS A 298 7.18 -9.79 3.04
C LYS A 298 5.99 -10.14 2.14
N ALA A 299 4.76 -10.04 2.66
CA ALA A 299 3.55 -10.33 1.91
C ALA A 299 3.44 -9.47 0.64
N ASN A 300 3.66 -8.16 0.75
CA ASN A 300 3.64 -7.25 -0.38
C ASN A 300 4.75 -7.55 -1.40
N ALA A 301 5.96 -7.83 -0.94
CA ALA A 301 7.08 -8.17 -1.83
C ALA A 301 6.83 -9.48 -2.59
N TYR A 302 6.21 -10.47 -1.95
CA TYR A 302 5.79 -11.71 -2.58
C TYR A 302 4.64 -11.50 -3.54
N TYR A 303 3.62 -10.73 -3.16
CA TYR A 303 2.51 -10.41 -4.06
C TYR A 303 2.98 -9.69 -5.32
N GLU A 304 3.92 -8.74 -5.21
CA GLU A 304 4.46 -8.04 -6.39
C GLU A 304 5.15 -8.98 -7.38
N VAL A 305 5.79 -10.04 -6.90
CA VAL A 305 6.37 -11.08 -7.76
C VAL A 305 5.27 -11.90 -8.43
N VAL A 306 4.25 -12.31 -7.65
CA VAL A 306 3.09 -13.07 -8.16
C VAL A 306 2.33 -12.25 -9.21
N ARG A 307 1.99 -10.99 -8.92
CA ARG A 307 1.29 -10.06 -9.83
C ARG A 307 1.99 -9.96 -11.18
N LYS A 308 3.32 -9.80 -11.20
CA LYS A 308 4.09 -9.77 -12.44
C LYS A 308 4.02 -11.08 -13.23
N ARG A 309 3.77 -12.22 -12.59
CA ARG A 309 3.57 -13.51 -13.28
C ARG A 309 2.15 -13.68 -13.76
N LEU A 310 1.16 -13.25 -12.97
CA LEU A 310 -0.23 -13.17 -13.41
C LEU A 310 -0.37 -12.30 -14.67
N GLU A 311 0.26 -11.12 -14.69
CA GLU A 311 0.27 -10.21 -15.85
C GLU A 311 0.94 -10.81 -17.09
N LYS A 312 1.98 -11.63 -16.89
CA LYS A 312 2.79 -12.17 -18.00
C LYS A 312 2.25 -13.47 -18.55
N TYR A 313 1.77 -14.36 -17.68
CA TYR A 313 1.44 -15.74 -18.02
C TYR A 313 -0.07 -16.03 -17.87
N GLY A 314 -0.84 -15.14 -17.27
CA GLY A 314 -2.28 -15.28 -17.09
C GLY A 314 -2.69 -15.74 -15.69
N GLN A 315 -3.99 -15.63 -15.41
CA GLN A 315 -4.60 -16.07 -14.16
C GLN A 315 -4.57 -17.61 -14.04
N PRO A 316 -4.56 -18.15 -12.81
CA PRO A 316 -4.73 -19.58 -12.59
C PRO A 316 -6.06 -20.02 -13.19
N SER A 317 -6.05 -20.99 -14.11
CA SER A 317 -7.29 -21.53 -14.70
C SER A 317 -7.08 -22.99 -15.13
N ILE A 318 -8.16 -23.77 -15.19
CA ILE A 318 -8.10 -25.14 -15.74
C ILE A 318 -8.60 -25.08 -17.18
N LYS A 319 -7.85 -25.69 -18.09
CA LYS A 319 -8.19 -25.81 -19.51
C LYS A 319 -8.06 -27.26 -19.95
N THR A 320 -8.63 -27.53 -21.12
CA THR A 320 -8.53 -28.82 -21.82
C THR A 320 -7.89 -28.57 -23.17
N ASP A 321 -6.96 -29.42 -23.60
CA ASP A 321 -6.39 -29.36 -24.94
C ASP A 321 -7.25 -30.12 -25.97
N ASP A 322 -6.79 -30.13 -27.22
CA ASP A 322 -7.48 -30.75 -28.35
C ASP A 322 -7.57 -32.28 -28.22
N ASP A 323 -6.66 -32.89 -27.46
CA ASP A 323 -6.62 -34.34 -27.19
C ASP A 323 -7.54 -34.72 -26.01
N GLY A 324 -8.16 -33.74 -25.35
CA GLY A 324 -9.07 -33.94 -24.22
C GLY A 324 -8.37 -33.99 -22.86
N GLU A 325 -7.06 -33.77 -22.82
CA GLU A 325 -6.27 -33.75 -21.60
C GLU A 325 -6.39 -32.40 -20.89
N LYS A 326 -6.53 -32.45 -19.57
CA LYS A 326 -6.65 -31.24 -18.76
C LYS A 326 -5.30 -30.74 -18.31
N TYR A 327 -5.22 -29.44 -18.08
CA TYR A 327 -4.03 -28.80 -17.52
C TYR A 327 -4.39 -27.50 -16.79
N ILE A 328 -3.52 -27.06 -15.87
CA ILE A 328 -3.64 -25.77 -15.19
C ILE A 328 -2.86 -24.72 -15.99
N ASP A 329 -3.55 -23.74 -16.55
CA ASP A 329 -2.96 -22.64 -17.32
C ASP A 329 -2.54 -21.46 -16.42
N GLY A 330 -1.65 -20.61 -16.94
CA GLY A 330 -1.17 -19.42 -16.25
C GLY A 330 -0.34 -19.71 -15.00
N VAL A 331 -0.56 -18.97 -13.92
CA VAL A 331 0.11 -19.20 -12.62
C VAL A 331 -0.52 -20.40 -11.90
N ALA A 332 -0.01 -21.60 -12.21
CA ALA A 332 -0.60 -22.86 -11.77
C ALA A 332 -0.48 -23.16 -10.27
N TYR A 333 0.59 -22.67 -9.60
CA TYR A 333 0.85 -22.96 -8.20
C TYR A 333 1.46 -21.76 -7.48
N VAL A 334 0.94 -21.45 -6.29
CA VAL A 334 1.55 -20.50 -5.34
C VAL A 334 1.44 -21.06 -3.93
N LYS A 335 2.56 -21.18 -3.22
CA LYS A 335 2.59 -21.58 -1.81
C LYS A 335 3.77 -20.97 -1.08
N GLN A 336 3.55 -20.50 0.16
CA GLN A 336 4.63 -20.20 1.10
C GLN A 336 5.07 -21.48 1.83
N ILE A 337 6.37 -21.78 1.79
CA ILE A 337 6.95 -23.03 2.33
C ILE A 337 8.23 -22.68 3.09
N ASP A 338 8.31 -23.05 4.37
CA ASP A 338 9.56 -23.01 5.14
C ASP A 338 10.46 -24.20 4.77
N PHE A 339 11.35 -24.01 3.79
CA PHE A 339 12.19 -25.11 3.31
C PHE A 339 13.29 -25.49 4.32
N ASN A 340 13.83 -24.54 5.06
CA ASN A 340 15.00 -24.74 5.94
C ASN A 340 14.66 -24.75 7.44
N ALA A 341 13.38 -24.63 7.81
CA ALA A 341 12.88 -24.59 9.17
C ALA A 341 13.36 -23.37 9.99
N ASP A 342 13.57 -22.23 9.33
CA ASP A 342 13.99 -20.98 9.99
C ASP A 342 12.82 -20.08 10.44
N GLY A 343 11.58 -20.49 10.15
CA GLY A 343 10.37 -19.74 10.47
C GLY A 343 10.06 -18.61 9.48
N ASN A 344 10.82 -18.50 8.38
CA ASN A 344 10.64 -17.51 7.33
C ASN A 344 10.34 -18.18 5.97
N ASP A 345 9.08 -18.54 5.75
CA ASP A 345 8.62 -19.23 4.55
C ASP A 345 9.10 -18.60 3.22
N GLU A 346 9.64 -19.38 2.30
CA GLU A 346 9.89 -18.97 0.92
C GLU A 346 8.63 -19.05 0.06
N LEU A 347 8.50 -18.13 -0.90
CA LEU A 347 7.45 -18.20 -1.92
C LEU A 347 7.86 -19.19 -3.02
N CYS A 348 7.13 -20.29 -3.14
CA CYS A 348 7.25 -21.27 -4.22
C CYS A 348 6.14 -21.05 -5.25
N MET A 349 6.51 -20.92 -6.53
CA MET A 349 5.57 -20.62 -7.60
C MET A 349 5.87 -21.44 -8.86
N VAL A 350 4.83 -22.05 -9.42
CA VAL A 350 4.88 -22.75 -10.71
C VAL A 350 3.93 -22.07 -11.68
N TYR A 351 4.37 -21.84 -12.91
CA TYR A 351 3.57 -21.20 -13.96
C TYR A 351 3.87 -21.81 -15.32
N ARG A 352 2.85 -21.87 -16.17
CA ARG A 352 2.96 -22.44 -17.51
C ARG A 352 3.76 -21.50 -18.42
N THR A 353 4.67 -22.08 -19.19
CA THR A 353 5.47 -21.39 -20.22
C THR A 353 5.53 -22.27 -21.46
N TYR A 354 6.20 -21.77 -22.49
CA TYR A 354 6.36 -22.47 -23.75
C TYR A 354 7.84 -22.50 -24.13
N LYS A 355 8.29 -23.66 -24.60
CA LYS A 355 9.62 -23.86 -25.17
C LYS A 355 9.46 -23.95 -26.69
N SER A 356 10.11 -23.03 -27.40
CA SER A 356 10.13 -23.08 -28.86
C SER A 356 10.98 -24.25 -29.32
N MET A 357 10.39 -25.12 -30.13
CA MET A 357 10.98 -26.32 -30.69
C MET A 357 10.95 -26.24 -32.22
N SER A 358 11.84 -26.99 -32.88
CA SER A 358 11.78 -27.18 -34.31
C SER A 358 11.84 -28.65 -34.65
N LYS A 359 11.12 -29.04 -35.70
CA LYS A 359 11.16 -30.38 -36.28
C LYS A 359 11.40 -30.26 -37.77
N TYR A 360 12.31 -31.07 -38.28
CA TYR A 360 12.51 -31.20 -39.73
C TYR A 360 11.35 -32.00 -40.32
N ASP A 361 10.66 -31.43 -41.30
CA ASP A 361 9.63 -32.11 -42.05
C ASP A 361 10.22 -32.67 -43.35
N GLU A 362 10.38 -33.99 -43.40
CA GLU A 362 10.94 -34.69 -44.55
C GLU A 362 10.08 -34.54 -45.82
N TYR A 363 8.78 -34.22 -45.68
CA TYR A 363 7.87 -34.06 -46.81
C TYR A 363 8.01 -32.70 -47.49
N SER A 364 8.07 -31.61 -46.71
CA SER A 364 8.26 -30.25 -47.25
C SER A 364 9.74 -29.87 -47.44
N GLY A 365 10.66 -30.55 -46.75
CA GLY A 365 12.08 -30.22 -46.72
C GLY A 365 12.44 -29.03 -45.82
N ASP A 366 11.46 -28.50 -45.07
CA ASP A 366 11.59 -27.31 -44.22
C ASP A 366 11.58 -27.66 -42.73
N TYR A 367 12.03 -26.72 -41.90
CA TYR A 367 11.87 -26.80 -40.44
C TYR A 367 10.55 -26.18 -40.01
N ILE A 368 9.71 -26.97 -39.34
CA ILE A 368 8.48 -26.52 -38.69
C ILE A 368 8.82 -26.11 -37.26
N TYR A 369 8.50 -24.86 -36.90
CA TYR A 369 8.64 -24.35 -35.54
C TYR A 369 7.31 -24.46 -34.81
N TYR A 370 7.34 -24.95 -33.59
CA TYR A 370 6.16 -25.08 -32.74
C TYR A 370 6.54 -24.88 -31.27
N ASP A 371 5.58 -24.41 -30.49
CA ASP A 371 5.77 -24.14 -29.06
C ASP A 371 5.27 -25.33 -28.24
N LYS A 372 6.18 -25.97 -27.50
CA LYS A 372 5.83 -27.06 -26.57
C LYS A 372 5.54 -26.48 -25.19
N PRO A 373 4.38 -26.78 -24.57
CA PRO A 373 4.09 -26.33 -23.21
C PRO A 373 5.08 -26.95 -22.21
N GLN A 374 5.43 -26.20 -21.19
CA GLN A 374 6.19 -26.66 -20.02
C GLN A 374 5.80 -25.83 -18.79
N TYR A 375 6.24 -26.25 -17.60
CA TYR A 375 5.95 -25.53 -16.36
C TYR A 375 7.24 -25.08 -15.70
N SER A 376 7.44 -23.77 -15.57
CA SER A 376 8.61 -23.21 -14.90
C SER A 376 8.37 -23.05 -13.41
N LEU A 377 9.42 -23.24 -12.61
CA LEU A 377 9.43 -23.08 -11.15
C LEU A 377 10.36 -21.95 -10.75
N ASP A 378 9.83 -20.99 -10.00
CA ASP A 378 10.61 -19.99 -9.28
C ASP A 378 10.40 -20.17 -7.77
N ILE A 379 11.48 -20.02 -6.98
CA ILE A 379 11.39 -19.89 -5.52
C ILE A 379 12.06 -18.58 -5.09
N TYR A 380 11.39 -17.81 -4.23
CA TYR A 380 11.87 -16.51 -3.72
C TYR A 380 11.98 -16.52 -2.20
N LYS A 381 13.12 -16.05 -1.69
CA LYS A 381 13.31 -15.75 -0.27
C LYS A 381 12.98 -14.30 0.05
N TRP A 382 12.62 -14.05 1.30
CA TRP A 382 12.55 -12.71 1.87
C TRP A 382 13.87 -12.39 2.57
N ASP A 383 14.54 -11.31 2.17
CA ASP A 383 15.83 -10.91 2.74
C ASP A 383 15.74 -9.74 3.76
N GLY A 384 14.52 -9.41 4.20
CA GLY A 384 14.26 -8.25 5.05
C GLY A 384 13.97 -6.96 4.28
N ASN A 385 14.13 -6.95 2.95
CA ASN A 385 13.81 -5.79 2.11
C ASN A 385 13.06 -6.12 0.82
N SER A 386 13.43 -7.19 0.11
CA SER A 386 12.78 -7.60 -1.12
C SER A 386 12.68 -9.11 -1.28
N ALA A 387 11.79 -9.53 -2.17
CA ALA A 387 11.72 -10.92 -2.62
C ALA A 387 12.88 -11.19 -3.58
N LYS A 388 13.82 -12.06 -3.18
CA LYS A 388 14.98 -12.45 -3.99
C LYS A 388 14.83 -13.88 -4.47
N ARG A 389 14.91 -14.07 -5.79
CA ARG A 389 14.86 -15.41 -6.38
C ARG A 389 16.08 -16.22 -5.93
N VAL A 390 15.85 -17.41 -5.39
CA VAL A 390 16.88 -18.34 -4.92
C VAL A 390 17.03 -19.56 -5.82
N ILE A 391 15.99 -19.89 -6.58
CA ILE A 391 16.08 -20.88 -7.65
C ILE A 391 15.16 -20.47 -8.80
N ASN A 392 15.58 -20.83 -10.01
CA ASN A 392 14.77 -20.83 -11.20
C ASN A 392 15.02 -22.16 -11.91
N LYS A 393 13.94 -22.83 -12.28
CA LYS A 393 13.95 -24.03 -13.13
C LYS A 393 13.03 -23.76 -14.30
N GLU A 394 13.55 -23.93 -15.51
CA GLU A 394 12.78 -23.73 -16.74
C GLU A 394 11.63 -24.74 -16.85
N CYS A 395 11.85 -25.95 -16.34
CA CYS A 395 10.86 -27.01 -16.27
C CYS A 395 10.86 -27.66 -14.87
N VAL A 396 9.67 -27.95 -14.35
CA VAL A 396 9.41 -28.89 -13.24
C VAL A 396 9.62 -30.34 -13.70
N SER A 397 9.38 -31.31 -12.80
CA SER A 397 9.53 -32.71 -13.16
C SER A 397 8.50 -33.14 -14.20
N VAL A 398 8.89 -34.12 -15.01
CA VAL A 398 8.03 -34.80 -15.98
C VAL A 398 8.07 -36.30 -15.76
N TYR A 399 7.10 -37.02 -16.30
CA TYR A 399 7.19 -38.48 -16.47
C TYR A 399 8.21 -38.85 -17.56
N PHE A 400 8.73 -40.07 -17.48
CA PHE A 400 9.75 -40.56 -18.42
C PHE A 400 9.14 -41.05 -19.73
N ASP A 401 8.01 -41.76 -19.65
CA ASP A 401 7.29 -42.31 -20.79
C ASP A 401 6.23 -41.36 -21.33
N ASP A 402 5.70 -40.45 -20.50
CA ASP A 402 4.78 -39.39 -20.89
C ASP A 402 5.30 -37.99 -20.54
N ASP A 403 5.88 -37.30 -21.52
CA ASP A 403 6.43 -35.96 -21.31
C ASP A 403 5.38 -34.82 -21.30
N SER A 404 4.09 -35.17 -21.28
CA SER A 404 2.96 -34.26 -21.09
C SER A 404 2.49 -34.13 -19.64
N VAL A 405 2.88 -35.07 -18.76
CA VAL A 405 2.54 -35.05 -17.33
C VAL A 405 3.61 -34.29 -16.55
N PHE A 406 3.27 -33.07 -16.10
CA PHE A 406 4.16 -32.22 -15.32
C PHE A 406 3.77 -32.23 -13.84
N TYR A 407 4.76 -32.31 -12.94
CA TYR A 407 4.52 -32.32 -11.50
C TYR A 407 5.62 -31.63 -10.66
N LEU A 408 5.19 -31.11 -9.50
CA LEU A 408 6.07 -30.66 -8.42
C LEU A 408 6.14 -31.75 -7.35
N LEU A 409 7.36 -32.10 -6.95
CA LEU A 409 7.63 -33.09 -5.91
C LEU A 409 8.44 -32.47 -4.78
N LEU A 410 7.88 -32.52 -3.57
CA LEU A 410 8.50 -31.99 -2.36
C LEU A 410 8.64 -33.10 -1.32
N LYS A 411 9.83 -33.26 -0.75
CA LYS A 411 10.08 -34.27 0.29
C LYS A 411 9.95 -33.65 1.69
N LYS A 412 9.09 -34.26 2.50
CA LYS A 412 8.85 -33.92 3.91
C LYS A 412 10.00 -34.44 4.77
N GLY A 413 10.77 -33.51 5.33
CA GLY A 413 11.66 -33.79 6.45
C GLY A 413 10.93 -33.66 7.79
N LYS A 414 11.63 -33.90 8.90
CA LYS A 414 11.08 -33.70 10.25
C LYS A 414 10.68 -32.24 10.53
N LYS A 415 11.38 -31.30 9.88
CA LYS A 415 11.20 -29.84 10.01
C LYS A 415 11.44 -29.09 8.71
N THR A 416 12.32 -29.63 7.86
CA THR A 416 12.70 -29.04 6.57
C THR A 416 11.90 -29.67 5.44
N THR A 417 11.82 -28.98 4.30
CA THR A 417 11.27 -29.51 3.06
C THR A 417 12.37 -29.49 2.00
N ASN A 418 12.52 -30.56 1.21
CA ASN A 418 13.47 -30.61 0.10
C ASN A 418 12.73 -30.59 -1.23
N LEU A 419 13.33 -29.94 -2.24
CA LEU A 419 12.81 -29.93 -3.61
C LEU A 419 13.37 -31.13 -4.37
N CYS A 420 12.51 -31.93 -4.98
CA CYS A 420 12.90 -33.06 -5.82
C CYS A 420 12.57 -32.78 -7.29
N THR A 421 13.47 -33.15 -8.21
CA THR A 421 13.27 -32.95 -9.65
C THR A 421 13.66 -34.19 -10.43
N ASN A 422 12.81 -34.62 -11.36
CA ASN A 422 13.09 -35.68 -12.34
C ASN A 422 12.93 -35.11 -13.75
N ASN A 423 14.04 -35.02 -14.49
CA ASN A 423 14.08 -34.42 -15.81
C ASN A 423 14.81 -35.35 -16.78
N TYR A 424 14.32 -35.40 -18.02
CA TYR A 424 14.83 -36.29 -19.04
C TYR A 424 15.15 -35.50 -20.31
N ASP A 425 16.29 -35.84 -20.92
CA ASP A 425 16.63 -35.47 -22.27
C ASP A 425 16.58 -36.76 -23.10
N LYS A 426 15.49 -36.97 -23.83
CA LYS A 426 15.14 -38.26 -24.45
C LYS A 426 14.92 -38.04 -25.94
N GLU A 427 15.82 -38.57 -26.77
CA GLU A 427 15.61 -38.62 -28.22
C GLU A 427 14.70 -39.81 -28.57
N ASN A 428 14.93 -40.94 -27.91
CA ASN A 428 14.13 -42.16 -28.01
C ASN A 428 14.44 -43.09 -26.81
N ASN A 429 13.80 -44.25 -26.74
CA ASN A 429 14.00 -45.20 -25.63
C ASN A 429 15.42 -45.81 -25.56
N TYR A 430 16.22 -45.67 -26.62
CA TYR A 430 17.59 -46.18 -26.69
C TYR A 430 18.65 -45.09 -26.47
N ASN A 431 18.30 -43.81 -26.65
CA ASN A 431 19.19 -42.68 -26.45
C ASN A 431 18.52 -41.62 -25.56
N PHE A 432 18.94 -41.59 -24.29
CA PHE A 432 18.44 -40.63 -23.32
C PHE A 432 19.43 -40.35 -22.19
N THR A 433 19.29 -39.18 -21.59
CA THR A 433 19.88 -38.84 -20.29
C THR A 433 18.77 -38.54 -19.29
N ALA A 434 18.69 -39.35 -18.25
CA ALA A 434 17.76 -39.19 -17.15
C ALA A 434 18.46 -38.61 -15.94
N ASN A 435 17.87 -37.58 -15.31
CA ASN A 435 18.43 -36.92 -14.14
C ASN A 435 17.38 -36.81 -13.03
N SER A 436 17.73 -37.32 -11.85
CA SER A 436 16.99 -37.07 -10.62
C SER A 436 17.85 -36.31 -9.62
N LYS A 437 17.28 -35.32 -8.94
CA LYS A 437 18.00 -34.52 -7.94
C LYS A 437 17.10 -34.20 -6.74
N GLU A 438 17.70 -34.23 -5.55
CA GLU A 438 17.11 -33.70 -4.32
C GLU A 438 17.93 -32.49 -3.87
N TYR A 439 17.27 -31.36 -3.69
CA TYR A 439 17.88 -30.11 -3.24
C TYR A 439 17.42 -29.77 -1.84
N ALA A 440 18.39 -29.47 -0.97
CA ALA A 440 18.13 -28.88 0.33
C ALA A 440 18.38 -27.37 0.26
N TYR A 441 17.50 -26.59 0.88
CA TYR A 441 17.69 -25.15 1.03
C TYR A 441 18.54 -24.87 2.27
N LYS A 442 19.73 -24.30 2.09
CA LYS A 442 20.67 -23.98 3.18
C LYS A 442 21.39 -22.68 2.89
N LYS A 443 21.53 -21.81 3.90
CA LYS A 443 22.25 -20.52 3.80
C LYS A 443 21.79 -19.65 2.61
N GLY A 444 20.49 -19.68 2.31
CA GLY A 444 19.90 -18.84 1.28
C GLY A 444 20.08 -19.32 -0.17
N VAL A 445 20.49 -20.57 -0.38
CA VAL A 445 20.61 -21.23 -1.69
C VAL A 445 20.13 -22.68 -1.65
N PHE A 446 19.57 -23.16 -2.76
CA PHE A 446 19.27 -24.58 -2.95
C PHE A 446 20.52 -25.31 -3.43
N THR A 447 20.95 -26.32 -2.69
CA THR A 447 22.13 -27.14 -3.01
C THR A 447 21.70 -28.59 -3.23
N PRO A 448 22.13 -29.26 -4.32
CA PRO A 448 21.87 -30.68 -4.49
C PRO A 448 22.56 -31.46 -3.37
N ILE A 449 21.79 -32.25 -2.64
CA ILE A 449 22.29 -33.18 -1.61
C ILE A 449 22.25 -34.63 -2.08
N TYR A 450 21.58 -34.86 -3.20
CA TYR A 450 21.57 -36.12 -3.93
C TYR A 450 21.38 -35.81 -5.43
N SER A 451 22.14 -36.50 -6.27
CA SER A 451 21.87 -36.61 -7.70
C SER A 451 21.98 -38.07 -8.14
N ALA A 452 21.11 -38.47 -9.06
CA ALA A 452 21.22 -39.69 -9.82
C ALA A 452 21.09 -39.34 -11.30
N LYS A 453 21.97 -39.91 -12.12
CA LYS A 453 21.97 -39.73 -13.57
C LYS A 453 22.19 -41.06 -14.27
N GLU A 454 21.28 -41.42 -15.16
CA GLU A 454 21.42 -42.53 -16.09
C GLU A 454 21.62 -41.95 -17.49
N VAL A 455 22.71 -42.34 -18.13
CA VAL A 455 22.94 -42.08 -19.57
C VAL A 455 22.79 -43.40 -20.27
N ASN A 456 21.84 -43.49 -21.19
CA ASN A 456 21.66 -44.63 -22.06
C ASN A 456 22.02 -44.22 -23.48
N ASP A 457 23.06 -44.83 -24.05
CA ASP A 457 23.51 -44.59 -25.41
C ASP A 457 23.45 -45.91 -26.19
N TYR A 458 22.41 -46.09 -27.00
CA TYR A 458 22.10 -47.33 -27.73
C TYR A 458 22.13 -48.59 -26.87
N GLY A 459 21.57 -48.52 -25.66
CA GLY A 459 21.51 -49.64 -24.71
C GLY A 459 22.73 -49.76 -23.78
N TYR A 460 23.79 -48.98 -24.01
CA TYR A 460 24.93 -48.89 -23.09
C TYR A 460 24.62 -47.90 -21.97
N LYS A 461 24.27 -48.44 -20.81
CA LYS A 461 23.92 -47.65 -19.63
C LYS A 461 25.16 -47.25 -18.82
N SER A 462 25.24 -45.97 -18.47
CA SER A 462 26.20 -45.44 -17.51
C SER A 462 25.46 -44.73 -16.38
N PHE A 463 25.82 -45.10 -15.15
CA PHE A 463 25.14 -44.64 -13.94
C PHE A 463 26.05 -43.73 -13.12
N TYR A 464 25.48 -42.66 -12.59
CA TYR A 464 26.18 -41.71 -11.74
C TYR A 464 25.34 -41.38 -10.52
N ILE A 465 25.96 -41.38 -9.35
CA ILE A 465 25.36 -40.92 -8.10
C ILE A 465 26.25 -39.81 -7.54
N ASN A 466 25.67 -38.65 -7.24
CA ASN A 466 26.40 -37.46 -6.80
C ASN A 466 27.54 -37.08 -7.77
N ASP A 467 27.26 -37.23 -9.06
CA ASP A 467 28.17 -37.01 -10.19
C ASP A 467 29.39 -37.97 -10.24
N GLU A 468 29.42 -39.00 -9.38
CA GLU A 468 30.42 -40.08 -9.42
C GLU A 468 29.88 -41.31 -10.16
N ARG A 469 30.69 -41.88 -11.05
CA ARG A 469 30.30 -43.07 -11.80
C ARG A 469 30.21 -44.29 -10.87
N VAL A 470 29.09 -45.01 -10.92
CA VAL A 470 28.85 -46.20 -10.10
C VAL A 470 28.55 -47.43 -10.96
N TYR A 471 28.68 -48.62 -10.36
CA TYR A 471 28.27 -49.87 -10.99
C TYR A 471 26.77 -50.11 -10.82
N ASN A 472 26.18 -50.93 -11.70
CA ASN A 472 24.74 -51.23 -11.70
C ASN A 472 24.21 -51.69 -10.34
N ARG A 473 24.95 -52.53 -9.61
CA ARG A 473 24.54 -53.00 -8.28
C ARG A 473 24.34 -51.86 -7.27
N GLU A 474 25.17 -50.83 -7.33
CA GLU A 474 25.02 -49.66 -6.46
C GLU A 474 23.89 -48.76 -6.94
N TRP A 475 23.72 -48.63 -8.26
CA TRP A 475 22.59 -47.93 -8.86
C TRP A 475 21.24 -48.52 -8.44
N GLU A 476 21.06 -49.83 -8.52
CA GLU A 476 19.81 -50.50 -8.12
C GLU A 476 19.41 -50.21 -6.67
N GLN A 477 20.39 -49.95 -5.79
CA GLN A 477 20.14 -49.68 -4.37
C GLN A 477 19.86 -48.21 -4.06
N LYS A 478 20.40 -47.29 -4.87
CA LYS A 478 20.50 -45.87 -4.50
C LYS A 478 20.03 -44.91 -5.60
N GLY A 479 19.95 -45.33 -6.85
CA GLY A 479 19.62 -44.48 -8.01
C GLY A 479 18.16 -44.07 -8.08
N TYR A 480 17.27 -44.85 -7.47
CA TYR A 480 15.82 -44.61 -7.43
C TYR A 480 15.34 -43.98 -6.11
N ASN A 481 16.20 -43.24 -5.40
CA ASN A 481 15.86 -42.65 -4.10
C ASN A 481 14.74 -41.60 -4.16
N VAL A 482 14.58 -40.93 -5.31
CA VAL A 482 13.50 -39.98 -5.57
C VAL A 482 12.42 -40.75 -6.35
N PRO A 483 11.15 -40.73 -5.90
CA PRO A 483 10.09 -41.49 -6.55
C PRO A 483 9.80 -40.97 -7.96
N LEU A 484 9.12 -41.79 -8.76
CA LEU A 484 8.76 -41.50 -10.16
C LEU A 484 9.96 -41.36 -11.12
N PHE A 485 11.17 -41.65 -10.66
CA PHE A 485 12.36 -41.56 -11.50
C PHE A 485 12.49 -42.83 -12.35
N LEU A 486 12.36 -42.69 -13.68
CA LEU A 486 12.38 -43.78 -14.66
C LEU A 486 11.27 -44.85 -14.48
N ASN A 487 10.28 -44.57 -13.65
CA ASN A 487 9.14 -45.45 -13.41
C ASN A 487 7.92 -44.60 -13.04
N ASP A 488 7.09 -44.30 -14.04
CA ASP A 488 5.95 -43.39 -13.89
C ASP A 488 4.77 -44.03 -13.14
N GLU A 489 4.74 -45.37 -13.05
CA GLU A 489 3.73 -46.13 -12.31
C GLU A 489 4.06 -46.28 -10.81
N ASP A 490 5.22 -45.79 -10.36
CA ASP A 490 5.64 -45.95 -8.97
C ASP A 490 4.74 -45.18 -8.00
N SER A 491 4.37 -45.83 -6.89
CA SER A 491 3.53 -45.19 -5.88
C SER A 491 4.33 -44.20 -5.05
N VAL A 492 3.84 -42.97 -4.93
CA VAL A 492 4.48 -41.96 -4.07
C VAL A 492 4.00 -42.10 -2.63
N ASP A 493 4.93 -42.30 -1.69
CA ASP A 493 4.65 -42.32 -0.26
C ASP A 493 4.25 -40.91 0.24
N THR A 494 2.94 -40.66 0.31
CA THR A 494 2.37 -39.36 0.71
C THR A 494 2.70 -38.95 2.15
N SER A 495 3.16 -39.89 2.99
CA SER A 495 3.67 -39.56 4.33
C SER A 495 5.05 -38.90 4.27
N LYS A 496 5.83 -39.17 3.22
CA LYS A 496 7.18 -38.62 2.98
C LYS A 496 7.22 -37.54 1.92
N TYR A 497 6.25 -37.49 1.02
CA TYR A 497 6.26 -36.57 -0.12
C TYR A 497 4.93 -35.83 -0.24
N ASP A 498 5.01 -34.59 -0.72
CA ASP A 498 3.89 -33.87 -1.34
C ASP A 498 4.09 -33.90 -2.85
N LEU A 499 3.07 -34.34 -3.56
CA LEU A 499 3.04 -34.44 -5.02
C LEU A 499 1.91 -33.54 -5.54
N THR A 500 2.19 -32.74 -6.56
CA THR A 500 1.20 -31.86 -7.17
C THR A 500 1.37 -31.90 -8.68
N TYR A 501 0.31 -32.33 -9.38
CA TYR A 501 0.27 -32.40 -10.84
C TYR A 501 -0.27 -31.09 -11.44
N PHE A 502 0.17 -30.77 -12.65
CA PHE A 502 -0.25 -29.58 -13.38
C PHE A 502 -0.89 -29.88 -14.74
N SER A 503 -0.74 -31.11 -15.25
CA SER A 503 -1.28 -31.53 -16.55
C SER A 503 -1.37 -33.05 -16.66
N GLY A 504 -2.18 -33.49 -17.63
CA GLY A 504 -2.36 -34.89 -18.00
C GLY A 504 -3.44 -35.60 -17.18
N GLU A 505 -3.38 -36.93 -17.18
CA GLU A 505 -4.44 -37.81 -16.69
C GLU A 505 -4.81 -37.62 -15.20
N ASN A 506 -3.89 -37.05 -14.40
CA ASN A 506 -4.04 -36.83 -12.96
C ASN A 506 -4.86 -35.57 -12.60
N SER A 507 -5.85 -35.24 -13.42
CA SER A 507 -6.59 -33.96 -13.36
C SER A 507 -7.60 -33.83 -12.22
N SER A 508 -7.84 -34.90 -11.44
CA SER A 508 -8.80 -34.91 -10.32
C SER A 508 -8.47 -33.88 -9.23
N ASP A 509 -7.19 -33.55 -9.05
CA ASP A 509 -6.71 -32.68 -7.97
C ASP A 509 -6.51 -31.23 -8.43
N PHE A 510 -6.76 -30.92 -9.71
CA PHE A 510 -6.50 -29.60 -10.26
C PHE A 510 -7.38 -28.53 -9.64
N GLU A 511 -8.66 -28.82 -9.40
CA GLU A 511 -9.58 -27.88 -8.75
C GLU A 511 -9.10 -27.50 -7.34
N GLN A 512 -8.63 -28.49 -6.58
CA GLN A 512 -8.12 -28.25 -5.23
C GLN A 512 -6.79 -27.48 -5.28
N THR A 513 -5.93 -27.79 -6.25
CA THR A 513 -4.67 -27.07 -6.47
C THR A 513 -4.93 -25.61 -6.85
N LEU A 514 -5.86 -25.37 -7.77
CA LEU A 514 -6.29 -24.05 -8.20
C LEU A 514 -6.83 -23.23 -7.04
N LYS A 515 -7.73 -23.81 -6.25
CA LYS A 515 -8.29 -23.18 -5.05
C LYS A 515 -7.20 -22.81 -4.04
N ASN A 516 -6.29 -23.74 -3.74
CA ASN A 516 -5.19 -23.49 -2.81
C ASN A 516 -4.28 -22.35 -3.30
N THR A 517 -4.01 -22.30 -4.60
CA THR A 517 -3.25 -21.23 -5.23
C THR A 517 -3.95 -19.88 -5.06
N ILE A 518 -5.24 -19.80 -5.39
CA ILE A 518 -6.04 -18.57 -5.23
C ILE A 518 -6.07 -18.12 -3.77
N ASP A 519 -6.35 -19.03 -2.84
CA ASP A 519 -6.38 -18.76 -1.40
C ASP A 519 -5.03 -18.19 -0.91
N GLU A 520 -3.92 -18.72 -1.41
CA GLU A 520 -2.59 -18.22 -1.05
C GLU A 520 -2.33 -16.81 -1.63
N ILE A 521 -2.72 -16.56 -2.87
CA ILE A 521 -2.61 -15.22 -3.47
C ILE A 521 -3.45 -14.21 -2.67
N GLN A 522 -4.65 -14.59 -2.23
CA GLN A 522 -5.50 -13.75 -1.38
C GLN A 522 -4.94 -13.51 0.02
N LYS A 523 -4.17 -14.45 0.59
CA LYS A 523 -3.43 -14.22 1.83
C LYS A 523 -2.33 -13.17 1.65
N LEU A 524 -1.68 -13.14 0.49
CA LEU A 524 -0.67 -12.14 0.16
C LEU A 524 -1.29 -10.76 -0.11
N ASN A 525 -2.44 -10.72 -0.80
CA ASN A 525 -3.21 -9.50 -1.01
C ASN A 525 -4.72 -9.79 -1.01
N LYS A 526 -5.44 -9.27 0.00
CA LYS A 526 -6.89 -9.46 0.16
C LYS A 526 -7.75 -8.81 -0.92
N GLU A 527 -7.20 -7.86 -1.67
CA GLU A 527 -7.88 -7.18 -2.77
C GLU A 527 -7.77 -7.97 -4.09
N TYR A 528 -6.98 -9.05 -4.12
CA TYR A 528 -6.94 -9.94 -5.28
C TYR A 528 -8.29 -10.64 -5.47
N THR A 529 -8.95 -10.29 -6.56
CA THR A 529 -10.11 -11.01 -7.09
C THR A 529 -9.66 -11.78 -8.33
N PRO A 530 -9.76 -13.12 -8.36
CA PRO A 530 -9.57 -13.87 -9.60
C PRO A 530 -10.61 -13.39 -10.61
N GLU A 531 -10.19 -13.12 -11.85
CA GLU A 531 -11.14 -12.86 -12.92
C GLU A 531 -11.99 -14.12 -13.12
N ASN A 532 -13.32 -13.97 -13.04
CA ASN A 532 -14.22 -15.08 -13.29
C ASN A 532 -14.05 -15.52 -14.75
N ASN A 533 -13.47 -16.70 -14.96
CA ASN A 533 -13.52 -17.38 -16.24
C ASN A 533 -14.93 -17.92 -16.44
N THR A 534 -15.83 -17.07 -16.90
CA THR A 534 -16.95 -17.53 -17.72
C THR A 534 -16.45 -17.63 -19.14
N ASP A 535 -16.00 -18.82 -19.53
CA ASP A 535 -16.15 -19.33 -20.89
C ASP A 535 -16.81 -20.71 -20.80
#